data_AF-A0A7C6AY34-F1
#
_entry.id   AF-A0A7C6AY34-F1
#
_cell.length_a   1.000
_cell.length_b   1.000
_cell.length_c   1.000
_cell.angle_alpha   90.00
_cell.angle_beta   90.00
_cell.angle_gamma   90.00
#
_symmetry.space_group_name_H-M   'P 1'
#
loop_
_entity.id
_entity.type
_entity.pdbx_description
1 polymer ?
#
loop_
_entity_poly.entity_id
_entity_poly.type
_entity_poly.pdbx_seq_one_letter_code
_entity_poly.pdbx_strand_id
1 'polypeptide(L)'
;MFSCHDRPSRFELAMGCALGIVFYSLAPAAASWKERLLSEAPSKWAALEQYYSKLEVSYRKIITAPSEGKPLPLTFQGTIYCDTRQNGEMMVCTDHHVGKDGKGKQRDTTNVRGVNSRYTFTLGKTASDAESFVLINFQPVSDQARQKVRGSGGNEYDMAFKVQFVRLIDLLKDPLFTFDVHAVQRNGKELVQLEYDRQLVKQNQQGSAHKKVIGTEHGTILLDPERCWSIQEHHFENPDWKGNSFLEYGEERDGFPIIHRCKHTATHKQLGTRLTIYEFDKFIHRDIPESEFTLSAFGLPEMQVPGEQKPRTLWRWLIGIGLILGMLAVLLRIYVKKRQQPLQQV
;
A
#
# COMPACT_ATOMS: atom_id res chain seq x y z
N MET A 1 -104.09 16.27 14.17
CA MET A 1 -104.47 16.54 12.77
C MET A 1 -103.42 15.90 11.88
N PHE A 2 -103.87 14.99 11.00
CA PHE A 2 -103.24 14.40 9.79
C PHE A 2 -101.75 13.97 9.86
N SER A 3 -101.40 12.68 9.88
CA SER A 3 -101.56 11.58 8.90
C SER A 3 -100.52 11.56 7.76
N CYS A 4 -100.14 10.33 7.42
CA CYS A 4 -99.51 9.81 6.20
C CYS A 4 -97.99 9.62 6.14
N HIS A 5 -97.63 8.32 6.26
CA HIS A 5 -96.81 7.52 5.33
C HIS A 5 -95.79 8.22 4.43
N ASP A 6 -94.54 7.77 4.49
CA ASP A 6 -94.01 6.90 3.42
C ASP A 6 -92.77 6.10 3.87
N ARG A 7 -92.78 4.81 3.49
CA ARG A 7 -91.64 3.90 3.26
C ARG A 7 -91.75 3.50 1.77
N PRO A 8 -90.76 2.85 1.12
CA PRO A 8 -89.33 2.72 1.39
C PRO A 8 -88.47 3.00 0.12
N SER A 9 -87.13 3.07 0.23
CA SER A 9 -86.29 2.61 -0.89
C SER A 9 -84.99 1.98 -0.39
N ARG A 10 -84.92 0.66 -0.59
CA ARG A 10 -83.68 -0.12 -0.67
C ARG A 10 -82.76 0.54 -1.69
N PHE A 11 -81.48 0.77 -1.38
CA PHE A 11 -80.38 0.62 -2.34
C PHE A 11 -79.03 0.63 -1.57
N GLU A 12 -78.34 -0.51 -1.69
CA GLU A 12 -76.89 -0.70 -1.67
C GLU A 12 -76.08 -0.40 -0.39
N LEU A 13 -76.00 -1.45 0.42
CA LEU A 13 -74.76 -1.91 1.05
C LEU A 13 -73.62 -1.99 0.00
N ALA A 14 -72.64 -1.10 0.08
CA ALA A 14 -71.31 -1.35 -0.44
C ALA A 14 -70.32 -1.16 0.72
N MET A 15 -70.17 -2.24 1.47
CA MET A 15 -69.20 -2.39 2.55
C MET A 15 -67.81 -2.48 1.91
N GLY A 16 -67.21 -1.32 1.64
CA GLY A 16 -65.81 -1.20 1.24
C GLY A 16 -64.92 -1.53 2.44
N CYS A 17 -64.65 -2.82 2.66
CA CYS A 17 -63.52 -3.26 3.46
C CYS A 17 -62.23 -2.82 2.75
N ALA A 18 -61.81 -1.58 2.98
CA ALA A 18 -60.45 -1.15 2.73
C ALA A 18 -59.56 -1.97 3.67
N LEU A 19 -59.07 -3.10 3.16
CA LEU A 19 -57.92 -3.81 3.70
C LEU A 19 -56.75 -2.83 3.68
N GLY A 20 -56.58 -2.10 4.78
CA GLY A 20 -55.33 -1.43 5.09
C GLY A 20 -54.27 -2.51 5.23
N ILE A 21 -53.59 -2.82 4.13
CA ILE A 21 -52.30 -3.51 4.17
C ILE A 21 -51.36 -2.52 4.85
N VAL A 22 -51.26 -2.64 6.17
CA VAL A 22 -50.18 -2.04 6.94
C VAL A 22 -48.92 -2.73 6.44
N PHE A 23 -48.24 -2.10 5.49
CA PHE A 23 -46.85 -2.42 5.20
C PHE A 23 -46.06 -2.05 6.46
N TYR A 24 -45.97 -2.99 7.39
CA TYR A 24 -44.87 -2.99 8.34
C TYR A 24 -43.61 -3.04 7.48
N SER A 25 -42.98 -1.88 7.29
CA SER A 25 -41.59 -1.81 6.90
C SER A 25 -40.85 -2.53 8.02
N LEU A 26 -40.67 -3.85 7.84
CA LEU A 26 -39.73 -4.63 8.62
C LEU A 26 -38.40 -3.93 8.37
N ALA A 27 -37.98 -3.12 9.33
CA ALA A 27 -36.63 -2.58 9.36
C ALA A 27 -35.72 -3.79 9.07
N PRO A 28 -34.88 -3.74 8.02
CA PRO A 28 -34.03 -4.86 7.66
C PRO A 28 -33.32 -5.32 8.92
N ALA A 29 -33.48 -6.60 9.28
CA ALA A 29 -32.82 -7.17 10.44
C ALA A 29 -31.36 -6.73 10.37
N ALA A 30 -30.88 -6.03 11.40
CA ALA A 30 -29.56 -5.41 11.36
C ALA A 30 -28.55 -6.46 10.91
N ALA A 31 -27.92 -6.20 9.75
CA ALA A 31 -26.97 -7.14 9.16
C ALA A 31 -25.95 -7.53 10.23
N SER A 32 -25.66 -8.82 10.33
CA SER A 32 -24.69 -9.29 11.32
C SER A 32 -23.36 -8.55 11.14
N TRP A 33 -22.60 -8.33 12.20
CA TRP A 33 -21.28 -7.70 12.10
C TRP A 33 -20.36 -8.40 11.10
N LYS A 34 -20.52 -9.72 10.93
CA LYS A 34 -19.78 -10.52 9.95
C LYS A 34 -20.14 -10.15 8.53
N GLU A 35 -21.43 -9.99 8.25
CA GLU A 35 -21.94 -9.57 6.95
C GLU A 35 -21.48 -8.14 6.63
N ARG A 36 -21.56 -7.22 7.59
CA ARG A 36 -21.06 -5.84 7.44
C ARG A 36 -19.55 -5.80 7.17
N LEU A 37 -18.75 -6.53 7.96
CA LEU A 37 -17.30 -6.62 7.74
C LEU A 37 -17.00 -7.10 6.31
N LEU A 38 -17.65 -8.18 5.86
CA LEU A 38 -17.39 -8.77 4.56
C LEU A 38 -17.90 -7.93 3.37
N SER A 39 -18.94 -7.12 3.57
CA SER A 39 -19.53 -6.29 2.51
C SER A 39 -18.94 -4.88 2.45
N GLU A 40 -18.66 -4.25 3.59
CA GLU A 40 -18.22 -2.85 3.68
C GLU A 40 -16.69 -2.73 3.62
N ALA A 41 -15.98 -3.47 4.48
CA ALA A 41 -14.55 -3.29 4.73
C ALA A 41 -13.65 -3.43 3.49
N PRO A 42 -13.87 -4.39 2.56
CA PRO A 42 -13.00 -4.55 1.39
C PRO A 42 -12.93 -3.29 0.53
N SER A 43 -14.07 -2.61 0.33
CA SER A 43 -14.14 -1.37 -0.46
C SER A 43 -13.43 -0.21 0.25
N LYS A 44 -13.58 -0.12 1.58
CA LYS A 44 -12.94 0.91 2.42
C LYS A 44 -11.42 0.74 2.48
N TRP A 45 -10.94 -0.49 2.65
CA TRP A 45 -9.51 -0.79 2.60
C TRP A 45 -8.91 -0.55 1.22
N ALA A 46 -9.61 -0.88 0.14
CA ALA A 46 -9.15 -0.59 -1.22
C ALA A 46 -9.02 0.93 -1.46
N ALA A 47 -9.99 1.73 -1.00
CA ALA A 47 -9.91 3.18 -1.07
C ALA A 47 -8.75 3.73 -0.23
N LEU A 48 -8.52 3.19 0.96
CA LEU A 48 -7.40 3.57 1.82
C LEU A 48 -6.05 3.18 1.20
N GLU A 49 -5.92 2.00 0.61
CA GLU A 49 -4.71 1.55 -0.11
C GLU A 49 -4.43 2.44 -1.33
N GLN A 50 -5.47 2.83 -2.07
CA GLN A 50 -5.34 3.76 -3.18
C GLN A 50 -4.88 5.14 -2.70
N TYR A 51 -5.47 5.67 -1.62
CA TYR A 51 -5.02 6.92 -1.01
C TYR A 51 -3.56 6.81 -0.56
N TYR A 52 -3.17 5.69 0.06
CA TYR A 52 -1.81 5.45 0.52
C TYR A 52 -0.80 5.22 -0.61
N SER A 53 -1.26 4.97 -1.82
CA SER A 53 -0.38 4.79 -2.98
C SER A 53 0.30 6.09 -3.43
N LYS A 54 -0.12 7.26 -2.92
CA LYS A 54 0.35 8.59 -3.32
C LYS A 54 0.71 9.46 -2.12
N LEU A 55 1.76 9.07 -1.41
CA LEU A 55 2.10 9.67 -0.13
C LEU A 55 3.56 10.09 -0.03
N GLU A 56 3.77 11.16 0.71
CA GLU A 56 5.03 11.49 1.35
C GLU A 56 4.86 11.37 2.86
N VAL A 57 5.57 10.42 3.45
CA VAL A 57 5.49 10.07 4.87
C VAL A 57 6.86 10.15 5.51
N SER A 58 6.95 10.81 6.66
CA SER A 58 8.12 10.79 7.52
C SER A 58 7.73 10.25 8.88
N TYR A 59 8.49 9.30 9.39
CA TYR A 59 8.26 8.71 10.71
C TYR A 59 9.57 8.23 11.30
N ARG A 60 9.59 8.05 12.63
CA ARG A 60 10.70 7.38 13.32
C ARG A 60 10.25 6.04 13.86
N LYS A 61 11.15 5.07 13.77
CA LYS A 61 11.01 3.71 14.28
C LYS A 61 12.01 3.49 15.40
N ILE A 62 11.51 3.39 16.61
CA ILE A 62 12.31 3.17 17.82
C ILE A 62 12.26 1.69 18.16
N ILE A 63 13.42 1.05 18.21
CA ILE A 63 13.55 -0.37 18.53
C ILE A 63 14.33 -0.49 19.83
N THR A 64 13.70 -1.01 20.88
CA THR A 64 14.37 -1.22 22.16
C THR A 64 14.94 -2.63 22.27
N ALA A 65 15.99 -2.76 23.07
CA ALA A 65 16.54 -4.04 23.47
C ALA A 65 15.47 -4.93 24.13
N PRO A 66 15.61 -6.25 24.05
CA PRO A 66 14.77 -7.12 24.84
C PRO A 66 14.96 -6.90 26.33
N SER A 67 13.85 -6.76 27.05
CA SER A 67 13.85 -6.57 28.52
C SER A 67 14.33 -7.82 29.26
N GLU A 68 14.14 -9.01 28.68
CA GLU A 68 14.49 -10.31 29.25
C GLU A 68 14.84 -11.32 28.14
N GLY A 69 15.85 -12.17 28.37
CA GLY A 69 16.26 -13.26 27.46
C GLY A 69 17.57 -13.03 26.69
N LYS A 70 18.00 -14.05 25.93
CA LYS A 70 19.17 -13.91 25.02
C LYS A 70 18.81 -12.89 23.95
N PRO A 71 19.68 -11.88 23.67
CA PRO A 71 19.39 -10.89 22.65
C PRO A 71 19.12 -11.57 21.31
N LEU A 72 18.02 -11.21 20.65
CA LEU A 72 17.74 -11.59 19.28
C LEU A 72 19.00 -11.28 18.44
N PRO A 73 19.71 -12.30 17.90
CA PRO A 73 21.09 -12.19 17.41
C PRO A 73 21.29 -11.25 16.20
N LEU A 74 20.25 -10.55 15.76
CA LEU A 74 20.23 -9.69 14.58
C LEU A 74 19.47 -8.38 14.78
N THR A 75 19.12 -8.00 16.02
CA THR A 75 18.31 -6.79 16.23
C THR A 75 19.17 -5.56 16.44
N PHE A 76 19.13 -4.66 15.47
CA PHE A 76 19.50 -3.26 15.68
C PHE A 76 18.66 -2.67 16.82
N GLN A 77 19.31 -1.94 17.73
CA GLN A 77 18.70 -1.21 18.83
C GLN A 77 18.96 0.28 18.64
N GLY A 78 17.91 1.09 18.64
CA GLY A 78 18.02 2.52 18.40
C GLY A 78 16.87 3.04 17.58
N THR A 79 17.11 4.15 16.89
CA THR A 79 16.10 4.86 16.10
C THR A 79 16.44 4.76 14.62
N ILE A 80 15.44 4.47 13.81
CA ILE A 80 15.51 4.60 12.36
C ILE A 80 14.58 5.74 11.97
N TYR A 81 15.12 6.78 11.36
CA TYR A 81 14.33 7.85 10.76
C TYR A 81 14.05 7.45 9.31
N CYS A 82 12.78 7.45 8.94
CA CYS A 82 12.32 6.95 7.66
C CYS A 82 11.58 8.08 6.93
N ASP A 83 12.05 8.39 5.72
CA ASP A 83 11.39 9.31 4.79
C ASP A 83 11.01 8.53 3.53
N THR A 84 9.71 8.37 3.31
CA THR A 84 9.16 7.61 2.19
C THR A 84 8.34 8.52 1.29
N ARG A 85 8.60 8.43 -0.01
CA ARG A 85 7.77 9.02 -1.06
C ARG A 85 7.29 7.87 -1.95
N GLN A 86 6.01 7.86 -2.28
CA GLN A 86 5.38 6.85 -3.11
C GLN A 86 4.40 7.49 -4.08
N ASN A 87 4.39 7.00 -5.32
CA ASN A 87 3.35 7.30 -6.30
C ASN A 87 3.10 6.04 -7.16
N GLY A 88 2.04 5.31 -6.81
CA GLY A 88 1.71 4.02 -7.40
C GLY A 88 2.81 2.99 -7.18
N GLU A 89 3.42 2.56 -8.28
CA GLU A 89 4.52 1.58 -8.32
C GLU A 89 5.92 2.19 -8.19
N MET A 90 6.01 3.53 -8.10
CA MET A 90 7.25 4.24 -7.85
C MET A 90 7.37 4.55 -6.36
N MET A 91 8.57 4.39 -5.82
CA MET A 91 8.83 4.58 -4.41
C MET A 91 10.28 4.96 -4.19
N VAL A 92 10.53 5.86 -3.25
CA VAL A 92 11.85 6.05 -2.67
C VAL A 92 11.73 6.12 -1.16
N CYS A 93 12.60 5.39 -0.47
CA CYS A 93 12.64 5.31 0.98
C CYS A 93 14.07 5.57 1.46
N THR A 94 14.22 6.57 2.31
CA THR A 94 15.47 6.93 2.97
C THR A 94 15.40 6.48 4.42
N ASP A 95 16.32 5.62 4.85
CA ASP A 95 16.48 5.21 6.24
C ASP A 95 17.77 5.78 6.81
N HIS A 96 17.67 6.53 7.90
CA HIS A 96 18.81 6.94 8.72
C HIS A 96 18.79 6.17 10.04
N HIS A 97 19.73 5.24 10.20
CA HIS A 97 19.84 4.38 11.37
C HIS A 97 20.81 4.99 12.38
N VAL A 98 20.36 5.25 13.60
CA VAL A 98 21.19 5.72 14.72
C VAL A 98 21.00 4.79 15.92
N GLY A 99 22.04 4.07 16.30
CA GLY A 99 21.96 3.13 17.41
C GLY A 99 23.09 2.11 17.44
N LYS A 100 22.82 0.93 18.01
CA LYS A 100 23.78 -0.18 18.10
C LYS A 100 23.31 -1.36 17.26
N ASP A 101 24.24 -1.99 16.55
CA ASP A 101 23.96 -3.27 15.88
C ASP A 101 23.87 -4.43 16.88
N GLY A 102 23.57 -5.64 16.39
CA GLY A 102 23.46 -6.84 17.23
C GLY A 102 24.77 -7.25 17.93
N LYS A 103 25.91 -6.66 17.57
CA LYS A 103 27.21 -6.85 18.22
C LYS A 103 27.55 -5.71 19.19
N GLY A 104 26.63 -4.76 19.39
CA GLY A 104 26.82 -3.58 20.23
C GLY A 104 27.66 -2.48 19.58
N LYS A 105 28.07 -2.63 18.31
CA LYS A 105 28.83 -1.60 17.60
C LYS A 105 27.90 -0.45 17.24
N GLN A 106 28.37 0.78 17.45
CA GLN A 106 27.64 1.97 17.03
C GLN A 106 27.42 1.96 15.51
N ARG A 107 26.19 2.27 15.12
CA ARG A 107 25.73 2.37 13.75
C ARG A 107 25.08 3.73 13.58
N ASP A 108 25.65 4.48 12.67
CA ASP A 108 25.14 5.72 12.14
C ASP A 108 25.25 5.62 10.62
N THR A 109 24.16 5.27 9.94
CA THR A 109 24.18 4.96 8.51
C THR A 109 22.91 5.44 7.82
N THR A 110 23.07 6.11 6.68
CA THR A 110 21.97 6.51 5.81
C THR A 110 21.95 5.64 4.56
N ASN A 111 20.79 5.05 4.23
CA ASN A 111 20.58 4.29 3.01
C ASN A 111 19.34 4.80 2.29
N VAL A 112 19.38 4.83 0.96
CA VAL A 112 18.24 5.15 0.11
C VAL A 112 17.94 3.94 -0.75
N ARG A 113 16.68 3.54 -0.86
CA ARG A 113 16.21 2.52 -1.80
C ARG A 113 15.12 3.14 -2.66
N GLY A 114 15.27 3.05 -3.97
CA GLY A 114 14.33 3.67 -4.89
C GLY A 114 13.96 2.77 -6.07
N VAL A 115 12.78 3.02 -6.62
CA VAL A 115 12.25 2.42 -7.84
C VAL A 115 11.43 3.46 -8.60
N ASN A 116 11.68 3.57 -9.90
CA ASN A 116 10.90 4.37 -10.84
C ASN A 116 10.35 3.49 -11.98
N SER A 117 9.92 4.08 -13.09
CA SER A 117 9.40 3.32 -14.22
C SER A 117 10.47 2.50 -14.97
N ARG A 118 11.75 2.82 -14.79
CA ARG A 118 12.88 2.30 -15.60
C ARG A 118 13.83 1.39 -14.82
N TYR A 119 14.14 1.73 -13.58
CA TYR A 119 15.15 1.02 -12.79
C TYR A 119 14.85 1.03 -11.28
N THR A 120 15.60 0.21 -10.57
CA THR A 120 15.72 0.26 -9.11
C THR A 120 17.15 0.60 -8.71
N PHE A 121 17.31 1.27 -7.58
CA PHE A 121 18.61 1.67 -7.08
C PHE A 121 18.70 1.59 -5.56
N THR A 122 19.92 1.45 -5.06
CA THR A 122 20.25 1.61 -3.64
C THR A 122 21.44 2.53 -3.52
N LEU A 123 21.33 3.54 -2.67
CA LEU A 123 22.40 4.46 -2.31
C LEU A 123 22.76 4.28 -0.85
N GLY A 124 23.99 4.61 -0.51
CA GLY A 124 24.40 4.81 0.88
C GLY A 124 25.42 5.92 0.98
N LYS A 125 25.76 6.30 2.20
CA LYS A 125 26.87 7.21 2.46
C LYS A 125 28.11 6.44 2.88
N THR A 126 29.29 6.91 2.49
CA THR A 126 30.59 6.31 2.86
C THR A 126 30.93 6.53 4.34
N ALA A 127 30.48 7.65 4.90
CA ALA A 127 30.49 7.99 6.31
C ALA A 127 29.15 8.63 6.70
N SER A 128 28.78 8.65 7.99
CA SER A 128 27.48 9.20 8.41
C SER A 128 27.32 10.69 8.08
N ASP A 129 28.41 11.43 8.17
CA ASP A 129 28.54 12.87 7.92
C ASP A 129 28.83 13.22 6.46
N ALA A 130 29.04 12.23 5.58
CA ALA A 130 29.31 12.50 4.16
C ALA A 130 28.15 13.27 3.52
N GLU A 131 28.46 14.32 2.77
CA GLU A 131 27.44 15.13 2.09
C GLU A 131 26.81 14.38 0.91
N SER A 132 27.58 13.52 0.24
CA SER A 132 27.19 12.84 -0.98
C SER A 132 26.82 11.37 -0.78
N PHE A 133 25.90 10.91 -1.61
CA PHE A 133 25.55 9.50 -1.73
C PHE A 133 26.46 8.79 -2.73
N VAL A 134 26.73 7.52 -2.48
CA VAL A 134 27.33 6.59 -3.44
C VAL A 134 26.32 5.55 -3.88
N LEU A 135 26.38 5.19 -5.16
CA LEU A 135 25.55 4.13 -5.71
C LEU A 135 26.07 2.75 -5.27
N ILE A 136 25.22 1.99 -4.59
CA ILE A 136 25.51 0.63 -4.11
C ILE A 136 24.96 -0.43 -5.08
N ASN A 137 23.74 -0.22 -5.57
CA ASN A 137 23.08 -1.16 -6.46
C ASN A 137 22.27 -0.42 -7.52
N PHE A 138 22.24 -0.95 -8.74
CA PHE A 138 21.46 -0.46 -9.85
C PHE A 138 21.09 -1.62 -10.77
N GLN A 139 19.81 -1.71 -11.12
CA GLN A 139 19.33 -2.75 -12.04
C GLN A 139 18.05 -2.29 -12.75
N PRO A 140 17.79 -2.77 -13.98
CA PRO A 140 16.51 -2.57 -14.65
C PRO A 140 15.34 -2.98 -13.77
N VAL A 141 14.20 -2.32 -13.93
CA VAL A 141 13.02 -2.63 -13.12
C VAL A 141 12.44 -4.01 -13.50
N SER A 142 12.06 -4.76 -12.49
CA SER A 142 11.32 -6.03 -12.59
C SER A 142 10.35 -6.13 -11.41
N ASP A 143 9.35 -7.01 -11.49
CA ASP A 143 8.37 -7.17 -10.41
C ASP A 143 9.04 -7.61 -9.10
N GLN A 144 10.01 -8.52 -9.18
CA GLN A 144 10.81 -8.93 -8.02
C GLN A 144 11.61 -7.75 -7.44
N ALA A 145 12.19 -6.90 -8.29
CA ALA A 145 12.93 -5.73 -7.84
C ALA A 145 12.00 -4.69 -7.18
N ARG A 146 10.81 -4.44 -7.75
CA ARG A 146 9.76 -3.60 -7.15
C ARG A 146 9.35 -4.14 -5.79
N GLN A 147 9.05 -5.43 -5.71
CA GLN A 147 8.65 -6.08 -4.46
C GLN A 147 9.74 -6.00 -3.41
N LYS A 148 11.02 -6.14 -3.79
CA LYS A 148 12.14 -5.99 -2.85
C LYS A 148 12.25 -4.56 -2.30
N VAL A 149 12.14 -3.56 -3.17
CA VAL A 149 12.18 -2.14 -2.75
C VAL A 149 10.98 -1.82 -1.86
N ARG A 150 9.77 -2.22 -2.25
CA ARG A 150 8.55 -2.00 -1.44
C ARG A 150 8.57 -2.79 -0.14
N GLY A 151 9.01 -4.04 -0.14
CA GLY A 151 9.12 -4.85 1.08
C GLY A 151 10.16 -4.33 2.07
N SER A 152 11.15 -3.58 1.59
CA SER A 152 12.14 -2.90 2.43
C SER A 152 11.77 -1.45 2.75
N GLY A 153 10.93 -0.84 1.91
CA GLY A 153 10.53 0.56 2.00
C GLY A 153 9.39 0.68 3.00
N GLY A 154 9.53 1.66 3.89
CA GLY A 154 8.74 1.82 5.10
C GLY A 154 7.23 1.93 4.95
N ASN A 155 6.54 0.81 4.74
CA ASN A 155 5.09 0.71 4.61
C ASN A 155 4.39 0.50 5.96
N GLU A 156 4.98 0.99 7.06
CA GLU A 156 4.37 0.83 8.39
C GLU A 156 3.06 1.59 8.56
N TYR A 157 2.76 2.54 7.67
CA TYR A 157 1.43 3.15 7.57
C TYR A 157 0.35 2.16 7.09
N ASP A 158 0.70 1.10 6.37
CA ASP A 158 -0.27 0.09 5.93
C ASP A 158 -0.82 -0.77 7.08
N MET A 159 -0.26 -0.64 8.29
CA MET A 159 -0.76 -1.34 9.48
C MET A 159 -2.23 -1.02 9.80
N ALA A 160 -2.80 0.02 9.20
CA ALA A 160 -4.23 0.32 9.31
C ALA A 160 -5.13 -0.78 8.70
N PHE A 161 -4.61 -1.58 7.76
CA PHE A 161 -5.36 -2.65 7.08
C PHE A 161 -4.52 -3.91 6.79
N LYS A 162 -3.31 -3.99 7.36
CA LYS A 162 -2.42 -5.16 7.29
C LYS A 162 -2.04 -5.63 8.68
N VAL A 163 -2.04 -6.94 8.88
CA VAL A 163 -1.45 -7.59 10.07
C VAL A 163 -0.36 -8.54 9.62
N GLN A 164 0.78 -8.52 10.31
CA GLN A 164 1.96 -9.35 9.96
C GLN A 164 2.32 -9.31 8.46
N PHE A 165 2.28 -8.12 7.85
CA PHE A 165 2.54 -7.89 6.42
C PHE A 165 1.52 -8.50 5.43
N VAL A 166 0.41 -9.06 5.91
CA VAL A 166 -0.68 -9.60 5.07
C VAL A 166 -1.87 -8.65 5.12
N ARG A 167 -2.47 -8.36 3.96
CA ARG A 167 -3.71 -7.57 3.90
C ARG A 167 -4.85 -8.34 4.56
N LEU A 168 -5.67 -7.66 5.35
CA LEU A 168 -6.83 -8.29 5.98
C LEU A 168 -7.74 -8.96 4.96
N ILE A 169 -7.97 -8.32 3.81
CA ILE A 169 -8.80 -8.91 2.75
C ILE A 169 -8.27 -10.24 2.22
N ASP A 170 -6.95 -10.43 2.20
CA ASP A 170 -6.35 -11.69 1.77
C ASP A 170 -6.50 -12.76 2.86
N LEU A 171 -6.37 -12.38 4.13
CA LEU A 171 -6.59 -13.28 5.26
C LEU A 171 -8.04 -13.77 5.31
N LEU A 172 -9.02 -12.87 5.15
CA LEU A 172 -10.44 -13.23 5.15
C LEU A 172 -10.83 -14.19 4.02
N LYS A 173 -10.02 -14.27 2.95
CA LYS A 173 -10.21 -15.18 1.81
C LYS A 173 -9.40 -16.47 1.94
N ASP A 174 -8.47 -16.55 2.89
CA ASP A 174 -7.62 -17.72 3.09
C ASP A 174 -8.45 -18.86 3.70
N PRO A 175 -8.59 -20.03 3.04
CA PRO A 175 -9.35 -21.14 3.60
C PRO A 175 -8.74 -21.72 4.89
N LEU A 176 -7.48 -21.39 5.19
CA LEU A 176 -6.82 -21.76 6.45
C LEU A 176 -7.05 -20.75 7.58
N PHE A 177 -7.84 -19.70 7.33
CA PHE A 177 -8.18 -18.65 8.27
C PHE A 177 -9.67 -18.75 8.65
N THR A 178 -9.95 -19.13 9.88
CA THR A 178 -11.31 -19.19 10.44
C THR A 178 -11.49 -18.07 11.43
N PHE A 179 -12.64 -17.40 11.39
CA PHE A 179 -12.88 -16.24 12.25
C PHE A 179 -14.35 -16.06 12.63
N ASP A 180 -14.54 -15.40 13.77
CA ASP A 180 -15.82 -14.87 14.23
C ASP A 180 -15.70 -13.39 14.57
N VAL A 181 -16.83 -12.69 14.65
CA VAL A 181 -16.86 -11.26 14.94
C VAL A 181 -17.99 -10.88 15.89
N HIS A 182 -17.73 -9.90 16.75
CA HIS A 182 -18.73 -9.33 17.64
C HIS A 182 -18.47 -7.85 17.90
N ALA A 183 -19.53 -7.12 18.26
CA ALA A 183 -19.40 -5.74 18.69
C ALA A 183 -18.77 -5.65 20.09
N VAL A 184 -17.94 -4.63 20.27
CA VAL A 184 -17.32 -4.28 21.55
C VAL A 184 -17.48 -2.78 21.76
N GLN A 185 -17.99 -2.38 22.92
CA GLN A 185 -18.09 -0.98 23.31
C GLN A 185 -16.82 -0.56 24.07
N ARG A 186 -16.11 0.45 23.58
CA ARG A 186 -14.95 1.04 24.27
C ARG A 186 -14.99 2.56 24.16
N ASN A 187 -14.83 3.25 25.29
CA ASN A 187 -14.80 4.72 25.34
C ASN A 187 -16.01 5.39 24.65
N GLY A 188 -17.20 4.79 24.77
CA GLY A 188 -18.42 5.28 24.14
C GLY A 188 -18.50 5.08 22.62
N LYS A 189 -17.56 4.32 22.04
CA LYS A 189 -17.53 3.97 20.62
C LYS A 189 -17.77 2.48 20.43
N GLU A 190 -18.59 2.16 19.43
CA GLU A 190 -18.81 0.80 18.97
C GLU A 190 -17.71 0.38 18.00
N LEU A 191 -16.97 -0.66 18.39
CA LEU A 191 -15.90 -1.27 17.61
C LEU A 191 -16.26 -2.73 17.30
N VAL A 192 -15.56 -3.34 16.35
CA VAL A 192 -15.76 -4.74 15.98
C VAL A 192 -14.51 -5.53 16.31
N GLN A 193 -14.64 -6.53 17.19
CA GLN A 193 -13.57 -7.48 17.47
C GLN A 193 -13.72 -8.70 16.57
N LEU A 194 -12.67 -9.00 15.82
CA LEU A 194 -12.51 -10.21 15.03
C LEU A 194 -11.60 -11.16 15.79
N GLU A 195 -12.08 -12.35 16.11
CA GLU A 195 -11.29 -13.43 16.71
C GLU A 195 -11.00 -14.48 15.63
N TYR A 196 -9.76 -14.96 15.55
CA TYR A 196 -9.36 -15.87 14.49
C TYR A 196 -8.41 -16.98 14.93
N ASP A 197 -8.48 -18.07 14.16
CA ASP A 197 -7.49 -19.13 14.10
C ASP A 197 -6.97 -19.25 12.67
N ARG A 198 -5.66 -19.43 12.53
CA ARG A 198 -4.98 -19.58 11.23
C ARG A 198 -4.01 -20.75 11.26
N GLN A 199 -4.17 -21.70 10.34
CA GLN A 199 -3.18 -22.79 10.21
C GLN A 199 -1.91 -22.28 9.53
N LEU A 200 -0.77 -22.44 10.22
CA LEU A 200 0.54 -22.06 9.71
C LEU A 200 1.11 -23.19 8.88
N VAL A 201 1.45 -22.90 7.62
CA VAL A 201 2.01 -23.88 6.68
C VAL A 201 3.43 -23.51 6.29
N LYS A 202 4.36 -24.46 6.38
CA LYS A 202 5.72 -24.28 5.87
C LYS A 202 5.72 -24.49 4.37
N GLN A 203 6.02 -23.43 3.62
CA GLN A 203 6.26 -23.54 2.19
C GLN A 203 7.67 -24.13 1.98
N ASN A 204 7.76 -25.33 1.42
CA ASN A 204 9.05 -25.89 1.06
C ASN A 204 9.64 -25.08 -0.10
N GLN A 205 10.87 -24.59 0.05
CA GLN A 205 11.56 -23.79 -0.96
C GLN A 205 11.81 -24.53 -2.29
N GLN A 206 11.54 -25.85 -2.34
CA GLN A 206 11.81 -26.73 -3.48
C GLN A 206 10.57 -27.11 -4.30
N GLY A 207 9.47 -26.36 -4.19
CA GLY A 207 8.30 -26.54 -5.07
C GLY A 207 7.52 -27.85 -4.84
N SER A 208 7.75 -28.56 -3.73
CA SER A 208 6.93 -29.72 -3.40
C SER A 208 5.52 -29.28 -3.02
N ALA A 209 4.52 -29.90 -3.66
CA ALA A 209 3.10 -29.56 -3.49
C ALA A 209 2.57 -29.80 -2.06
N HIS A 210 3.33 -30.49 -1.21
CA HIS A 210 2.93 -30.80 0.16
C HIS A 210 3.28 -29.65 1.11
N LYS A 211 2.26 -28.84 1.42
CA LYS A 211 2.28 -27.89 2.54
C LYS A 211 2.19 -28.68 3.85
N LYS A 212 3.22 -28.58 4.70
CA LYS A 212 3.19 -29.17 6.05
C LYS A 212 2.68 -28.12 7.02
N VAL A 213 1.60 -28.43 7.74
CA VAL A 213 1.13 -27.61 8.87
C VAL A 213 2.18 -27.68 9.99
N ILE A 214 2.64 -26.52 10.44
CA ILE A 214 3.67 -26.37 11.47
C ILE A 214 3.13 -25.82 12.79
N GLY A 215 1.87 -25.37 12.80
CA GLY A 215 1.20 -24.87 13.99
C GLY A 215 -0.10 -24.15 13.66
N THR A 216 -0.70 -23.57 14.68
CA THR A 216 -1.85 -22.67 14.57
C THR A 216 -1.48 -21.34 15.18
N GLU A 217 -1.82 -20.25 14.51
CA GLU A 217 -1.83 -18.93 15.08
C GLU A 217 -3.25 -18.58 15.53
N HIS A 218 -3.37 -18.10 16.76
CA HIS A 218 -4.61 -17.58 17.33
C HIS A 218 -4.47 -16.08 17.49
N GLY A 219 -5.54 -15.32 17.35
CA GLY A 219 -5.44 -13.87 17.54
C GLY A 219 -6.76 -13.13 17.56
N THR A 220 -6.66 -11.84 17.88
CA THR A 220 -7.79 -10.91 17.86
C THR A 220 -7.40 -9.61 17.14
N ILE A 221 -8.34 -9.02 16.42
CA ILE A 221 -8.17 -7.76 15.70
C ILE A 221 -9.35 -6.86 16.07
N LEU A 222 -9.07 -5.69 16.62
CA LEU A 222 -10.08 -4.68 16.91
C LEU A 222 -10.15 -3.69 15.75
N LEU A 223 -11.32 -3.55 15.13
CA LEU A 223 -11.57 -2.75 13.95
C LEU A 223 -12.54 -1.61 14.27
N ASP A 224 -12.32 -0.46 13.64
CA ASP A 224 -13.18 0.71 13.73
C ASP A 224 -14.01 0.88 12.45
N PRO A 225 -15.29 0.46 12.42
CA PRO A 225 -16.12 0.48 11.22
C PRO A 225 -16.40 1.91 10.71
N GLU A 226 -16.37 2.91 11.59
CA GLU A 226 -16.57 4.32 11.21
C GLU A 226 -15.33 4.91 10.53
N ARG A 227 -14.14 4.41 10.86
CA ARG A 227 -12.85 4.83 10.29
C ARG A 227 -12.32 3.86 9.25
N CYS A 228 -13.11 3.62 8.21
CA CYS A 228 -12.72 2.74 7.10
C CYS A 228 -12.35 1.31 7.54
N TRP A 229 -12.94 0.80 8.63
CA TRP A 229 -12.59 -0.50 9.21
C TRP A 229 -11.10 -0.61 9.57
N SER A 230 -10.51 0.47 10.08
CA SER A 230 -9.09 0.52 10.40
C SER A 230 -8.75 -0.26 11.67
N ILE A 231 -7.59 -0.92 11.69
CA ILE A 231 -7.09 -1.69 12.83
C ILE A 231 -6.72 -0.76 13.98
N GLN A 232 -7.34 -0.94 15.14
CA GLN A 232 -6.97 -0.26 16.39
C GLN A 232 -5.99 -1.09 17.21
N GLU A 233 -6.24 -2.39 17.30
CA GLU A 233 -5.45 -3.33 18.09
C GLU A 233 -5.31 -4.66 17.35
N HIS A 234 -4.17 -5.31 17.51
CA HIS A 234 -3.94 -6.67 17.02
C HIS A 234 -3.17 -7.47 18.06
N HIS A 235 -3.75 -8.58 18.49
CA HIS A 235 -3.09 -9.60 19.30
C HIS A 235 -2.91 -10.88 18.47
N PHE A 236 -1.76 -11.52 18.61
CA PHE A 236 -1.56 -12.87 18.05
C PHE A 236 -0.67 -13.72 18.94
N GLU A 237 -0.85 -15.03 18.85
CA GLU A 237 -0.01 -16.04 19.46
C GLU A 237 0.10 -17.26 18.53
N ASN A 238 1.32 -17.75 18.34
CA ASN A 238 1.63 -18.97 17.62
C ASN A 238 2.72 -19.76 18.38
N PRO A 239 3.14 -20.95 17.91
CA PRO A 239 4.07 -21.79 18.66
C PRO A 239 5.41 -21.14 19.01
N ASP A 240 5.84 -20.11 18.28
CA ASP A 240 7.16 -19.49 18.48
C ASP A 240 7.06 -18.04 18.98
N TRP A 241 5.99 -17.34 18.61
CA TRP A 241 5.81 -15.91 18.81
C TRP A 241 4.46 -15.56 19.41
N LYS A 242 4.44 -14.56 20.28
CA LYS A 242 3.24 -13.79 20.59
C LYS A 242 3.49 -12.32 20.36
N GLY A 243 2.47 -11.56 19.99
CA GLY A 243 2.63 -10.13 19.78
C GLY A 243 1.36 -9.33 20.02
N ASN A 244 1.56 -8.05 20.23
CA ASN A 244 0.52 -7.05 20.45
C ASN A 244 0.88 -5.80 19.66
N SER A 245 -0.07 -5.25 18.93
CA SER A 245 0.06 -3.97 18.23
C SER A 245 -1.07 -3.05 18.67
N PHE A 246 -0.75 -1.82 19.03
CA PHE A 246 -1.71 -0.76 19.36
C PHE A 246 -1.48 0.41 18.43
N LEU A 247 -2.52 0.82 17.71
CA LEU A 247 -2.47 1.91 16.76
C LEU A 247 -3.26 3.09 17.32
N GLU A 248 -2.61 4.24 17.36
CA GLU A 248 -3.22 5.53 17.71
C GLU A 248 -3.35 6.34 16.42
N TYR A 249 -4.56 6.80 16.14
CA TYR A 249 -4.88 7.61 14.98
C TYR A 249 -4.94 9.08 15.34
N GLY A 250 -4.39 9.92 14.47
CA GLY A 250 -4.53 11.37 14.54
C GLY A 250 -5.85 11.86 13.91
N GLU A 251 -5.85 13.12 13.50
CA GLU A 251 -6.94 13.68 12.70
C GLU A 251 -7.02 13.01 11.32
N GLU A 252 -8.24 12.81 10.84
CA GLU A 252 -8.48 12.31 9.49
C GLU A 252 -8.05 13.36 8.46
N ARG A 253 -7.53 12.89 7.32
CA ARG A 253 -7.18 13.75 6.18
C ARG A 253 -7.87 13.21 4.95
N ASP A 254 -8.58 14.08 4.23
CA ASP A 254 -9.37 13.72 3.06
C ASP A 254 -10.36 12.56 3.31
N GLY A 255 -10.86 12.44 4.55
CA GLY A 255 -11.78 11.37 4.97
C GLY A 255 -11.11 10.03 5.25
N PHE A 256 -9.78 9.97 5.35
CA PHE A 256 -9.02 8.76 5.65
C PHE A 256 -8.31 8.84 7.01
N PRO A 257 -8.28 7.73 7.77
CA PRO A 257 -7.63 7.67 9.07
C PRO A 257 -6.10 7.71 8.92
N ILE A 258 -5.43 8.63 9.64
CA ILE A 258 -3.97 8.75 9.60
C ILE A 258 -3.37 8.17 10.89
N ILE A 259 -2.48 7.17 10.76
CA ILE A 259 -1.77 6.63 11.92
C ILE A 259 -0.82 7.71 12.45
N HIS A 260 -0.96 8.04 13.73
CA HIS A 260 -0.04 8.93 14.42
C HIS A 260 1.06 8.15 15.14
N ARG A 261 0.68 7.03 15.77
CA ARG A 261 1.61 6.21 16.52
C ARG A 261 1.22 4.73 16.45
N CYS A 262 2.20 3.85 16.41
CA CYS A 262 1.99 2.42 16.56
C CYS A 262 2.99 1.85 17.57
N LYS A 263 2.48 1.13 18.57
CA LYS A 263 3.30 0.40 19.55
C LYS A 263 3.15 -1.10 19.30
N HIS A 264 4.24 -1.74 18.90
CA HIS A 264 4.29 -3.17 18.61
C HIS A 264 5.24 -3.90 19.56
N THR A 265 4.73 -4.86 20.30
CA THR A 265 5.50 -5.75 21.17
C THR A 265 5.44 -7.16 20.59
N ALA A 266 6.58 -7.80 20.37
CA ALA A 266 6.67 -9.20 19.93
C ALA A 266 7.61 -10.00 20.83
N THR A 267 7.13 -11.09 21.41
CA THR A 267 7.88 -11.97 22.29
C THR A 267 8.10 -13.31 21.61
N HIS A 268 9.35 -13.67 21.40
CA HIS A 268 9.74 -15.02 20.97
C HIS A 268 10.02 -15.89 22.20
N LYS A 269 9.58 -17.14 22.19
CA LYS A 269 9.75 -18.05 23.35
C LYS A 269 11.19 -18.20 23.82
N GLN A 270 12.16 -18.13 22.91
CA GLN A 270 13.59 -18.32 23.24
C GLN A 270 14.44 -17.04 23.16
N LEU A 271 13.95 -16.00 22.48
CA LEU A 271 14.77 -14.84 22.09
C LEU A 271 14.32 -13.55 22.77
N GLY A 272 13.35 -13.63 23.69
CA GLY A 272 12.89 -12.51 24.49
C GLY A 272 11.85 -11.63 23.79
N THR A 273 11.59 -10.49 24.41
CA THR A 273 10.55 -9.53 24.01
C THR A 273 11.14 -8.34 23.29
N ARG A 274 10.70 -8.03 22.08
CA ARG A 274 11.08 -6.82 21.34
C ARG A 274 9.93 -5.81 21.38
N LEU A 275 10.23 -4.57 21.73
CA LEU A 275 9.31 -3.44 21.55
C LEU A 275 9.79 -2.58 20.38
N THR A 276 8.86 -2.27 19.49
CA THR A 276 9.03 -1.37 18.36
C THR A 276 7.95 -0.30 18.42
N ILE A 277 8.34 0.97 18.36
CA ILE A 277 7.42 2.10 18.34
C ILE A 277 7.61 2.84 17.01
N TYR A 278 6.52 3.16 16.35
CA TYR A 278 6.47 4.00 15.17
C TYR A 278 5.78 5.30 15.55
N GLU A 279 6.39 6.44 15.22
CA GLU A 279 5.83 7.77 15.46
C GLU A 279 5.89 8.55 14.14
N PHE A 280 4.71 8.90 13.61
CA PHE A 280 4.55 9.53 12.32
C PHE A 280 4.48 11.05 12.47
N ASP A 281 5.45 11.74 11.88
CA ASP A 281 5.61 13.19 11.99
C ASP A 281 4.99 13.93 10.79
N LYS A 282 5.07 13.32 9.60
CA LYS A 282 4.63 13.90 8.33
C LYS A 282 3.79 12.88 7.56
N PHE A 283 2.65 13.34 7.03
CA PHE A 283 1.76 12.54 6.20
C PHE A 283 1.09 13.40 5.13
N ILE A 284 1.63 13.46 3.93
CA ILE A 284 1.14 14.33 2.86
C ILE A 284 0.68 13.49 1.68
N HIS A 285 -0.59 13.63 1.31
CA HIS A 285 -1.12 13.06 0.08
C HIS A 285 -0.90 14.03 -1.09
N ARG A 286 -0.13 13.61 -2.08
CA ARG A 286 0.15 14.40 -3.29
C ARG A 286 0.61 13.53 -4.44
N ASP A 287 0.40 14.01 -5.67
CA ASP A 287 1.07 13.44 -6.84
C ASP A 287 2.55 13.81 -6.80
N ILE A 288 3.41 12.80 -6.73
CA ILE A 288 4.88 12.97 -6.69
C ILE A 288 5.42 12.73 -8.10
N PRO A 289 6.10 13.70 -8.75
CA PRO A 289 6.63 13.52 -10.09
C PRO A 289 7.73 12.47 -10.13
N GLU A 290 7.85 11.77 -11.26
CA GLU A 290 8.83 10.69 -11.43
C GLU A 290 10.29 11.17 -11.19
N SER A 291 10.58 12.45 -11.43
CA SER A 291 11.89 13.06 -11.20
C SER A 291 12.36 12.99 -9.74
N GLU A 292 11.46 12.82 -8.76
CA GLU A 292 11.84 12.62 -7.34
C GLU A 292 12.29 11.18 -7.04
N PHE A 293 12.13 10.25 -7.99
CA PHE A 293 12.48 8.82 -7.86
C PHE A 293 13.69 8.44 -8.73
N THR A 294 14.57 9.39 -9.06
CA THR A 294 15.74 9.15 -9.92
C THR A 294 17.06 9.37 -9.17
N LEU A 295 18.17 8.94 -9.76
CA LEU A 295 19.52 9.18 -9.21
C LEU A 295 19.82 10.68 -9.08
N SER A 296 19.35 11.49 -10.03
CA SER A 296 19.53 12.95 -10.04
C SER A 296 18.88 13.64 -8.84
N ALA A 297 17.78 13.10 -8.31
CA ALA A 297 17.17 13.60 -7.08
C ALA A 297 18.11 13.52 -5.86
N PHE A 298 19.15 12.70 -5.96
CA PHE A 298 20.18 12.51 -4.93
C PHE A 298 21.56 13.04 -5.37
N GLY A 299 21.60 13.89 -6.41
CA GLY A 299 22.82 14.50 -6.91
C GLY A 299 23.74 13.57 -7.72
N LEU A 300 23.25 12.40 -8.13
CA LEU A 300 23.99 11.44 -8.95
C LEU A 300 23.56 11.54 -10.42
N PRO A 301 24.47 11.35 -11.38
CA PRO A 301 24.10 11.36 -12.80
C PRO A 301 23.18 10.18 -13.14
N GLU A 302 22.22 10.40 -14.04
CA GLU A 302 21.39 9.32 -14.58
C GLU A 302 22.24 8.30 -15.35
N MET A 303 22.00 7.02 -15.07
CA MET A 303 22.66 5.93 -15.78
C MET A 303 21.76 5.38 -16.89
N GLN A 304 22.38 4.93 -17.97
CA GLN A 304 21.66 4.23 -19.03
C GLN A 304 21.29 2.82 -18.54
N VAL A 305 20.01 2.46 -18.67
CA VAL A 305 19.55 1.13 -18.29
C VAL A 305 20.04 0.13 -19.36
N PRO A 306 20.69 -0.99 -18.98
CA PRO A 306 21.08 -2.01 -19.95
C PRO A 306 19.88 -2.46 -20.80
N GLY A 307 20.06 -2.48 -22.12
CA GLY A 307 19.00 -2.85 -23.08
C GLY A 307 18.11 -1.69 -23.53
N GLU A 308 18.19 -0.53 -22.88
CA GLU A 308 17.53 0.68 -23.35
C GLU A 308 18.31 1.21 -24.56
N GLN A 309 17.85 0.84 -25.76
CA GLN A 309 18.40 1.40 -26.97
C GLN A 309 18.16 2.90 -26.92
N LYS A 310 19.24 3.71 -26.86
CA LYS A 310 19.11 5.15 -27.08
C LYS A 310 18.23 5.33 -28.31
N PRO A 311 17.16 6.14 -28.23
CA PRO A 311 16.34 6.39 -29.40
C PRO A 311 17.31 6.81 -30.49
N ARG A 312 17.29 6.09 -31.62
CA ARG A 312 18.16 6.29 -32.78
C ARG A 312 17.83 7.62 -33.47
N THR A 313 17.61 8.69 -32.72
CA THR A 313 17.30 10.04 -33.17
C THR A 313 18.37 10.54 -34.11
N LEU A 314 19.65 10.28 -33.81
CA LEU A 314 20.75 10.57 -34.73
C LEU A 314 20.55 9.91 -36.10
N TRP A 315 20.18 8.63 -36.13
CA TRP A 315 19.92 7.90 -37.37
C TRP A 315 18.69 8.44 -38.12
N ARG A 316 17.63 8.86 -37.40
CA ARG A 316 16.47 9.53 -38.01
C ARG A 316 16.88 10.87 -38.63
N TRP A 317 17.71 11.66 -37.96
CA TRP A 317 18.25 12.90 -38.53
C TRP A 317 19.15 12.65 -39.74
N LEU A 318 20.02 11.63 -39.69
CA LEU A 318 20.88 11.26 -40.82
C LEU A 318 20.09 10.79 -42.03
N ILE A 319 19.04 9.99 -41.84
CA ILE A 319 18.11 9.59 -42.92
C ILE A 319 17.41 10.83 -43.48
N GLY A 320 16.91 11.73 -42.61
CA GLY A 320 16.26 12.97 -43.03
C GLY A 320 17.17 13.86 -43.89
N ILE A 321 18.41 14.07 -43.45
CA ILE A 321 19.43 14.82 -44.20
C ILE A 321 19.73 14.13 -45.53
N GLY A 322 19.88 12.81 -45.54
CA GLY A 322 20.12 12.02 -46.75
C GLY A 322 19.00 12.17 -47.78
N LEU A 323 17.74 12.15 -47.35
CA LEU A 323 16.57 12.35 -48.23
C LEU A 323 16.54 13.76 -48.84
N ILE A 324 16.84 14.79 -48.04
CA ILE A 324 16.90 16.19 -48.51
C ILE A 324 18.00 16.36 -49.56
N LEU A 325 19.21 15.83 -49.28
CA LEU A 325 20.33 15.88 -50.22
C LEU A 325 20.03 15.11 -51.51
N GLY A 326 19.38 13.94 -51.40
CA GLY A 326 18.94 13.15 -52.56
C GLY A 326 17.94 13.92 -53.43
N MET A 327 16.95 14.57 -52.81
CA MET A 327 15.97 15.40 -53.54
C MET A 327 16.64 16.58 -54.25
N LEU A 328 17.56 17.27 -53.57
CA LEU A 328 18.33 18.37 -54.17
C LEU A 328 19.16 17.89 -55.36
N ALA A 329 19.82 16.73 -55.27
CA ALA A 329 20.58 16.16 -56.38
C ALA A 329 19.68 15.85 -57.59
N VAL A 330 18.48 15.32 -57.37
CA VAL A 330 17.49 15.06 -58.44
C VAL A 330 17.03 16.37 -59.08
N LEU A 331 16.69 17.39 -58.28
CA LEU A 331 16.27 18.70 -58.78
C LEU A 331 17.39 19.39 -59.60
N LEU A 332 18.63 19.34 -59.11
CA LEU A 332 19.80 19.86 -59.83
C LEU A 332 20.02 19.11 -61.15
N ARG A 333 19.86 17.78 -61.17
CA ARG A 333 19.98 16.98 -62.40
C ARG A 333 18.90 17.35 -63.43
N ILE A 334 17.65 17.53 -62.99
CA ILE A 334 16.54 17.99 -63.86
C ILE A 334 16.85 19.38 -64.42
N TYR A 335 17.36 20.29 -63.57
CA TYR A 335 17.73 21.64 -63.97
C TYR A 335 18.85 21.65 -65.04
N VAL A 336 19.92 20.88 -64.84
CA VAL A 336 21.02 20.75 -65.80
C VAL A 336 20.54 20.14 -67.11
N LYS A 337 19.72 19.08 -67.07
CA LYS A 337 19.19 18.43 -68.29
C LYS A 337 18.32 19.39 -69.11
N LYS A 338 17.49 20.23 -68.47
CA LYS A 338 16.71 21.26 -69.16
C LYS A 338 17.59 22.33 -69.81
N ARG A 339 18.69 22.73 -69.17
CA ARG A 339 19.64 23.71 -69.76
C ARG A 339 20.46 23.14 -70.91
N GLN A 340 20.73 21.83 -70.92
CA GLN A 340 21.53 21.17 -71.94
C GLN A 340 20.75 20.77 -73.19
N GLN A 341 19.41 20.87 -73.20
CA GLN A 341 18.66 20.78 -74.46
C GLN A 341 19.04 22.02 -75.29
N PRO A 342 19.86 21.88 -76.34
CA PRO A 342 20.21 23.00 -77.19
C PRO A 342 18.91 23.50 -77.81
N LEU A 343 18.83 24.80 -78.07
CA LEU A 343 17.84 25.41 -78.96
C LEU A 343 17.93 24.75 -80.35
N GLN A 344 17.37 23.55 -80.51
CA GLN A 344 17.04 22.98 -81.82
C GLN A 344 15.70 23.54 -82.26
N GLN A 345 15.68 24.85 -82.47
CA GLN A 345 14.78 25.64 -83.31
C GLN A 345 15.57 26.95 -83.43
N VAL A 346 16.32 27.19 -84.50
CA VAL A 346 15.89 27.47 -85.89
C VAL A 346 17.03 27.12 -86.86
#